data_AF-A0A2D4G2A3-F1
#
_entry.id   AF-A0A2D4G2A3-F1
#
_cell.length_a   1.000
_cell.length_b   1.000
_cell.length_c   1.000
_cell.angle_alpha   90.00
_cell.angle_beta   90.00
_cell.angle_gamma   90.00
#
_symmetry.space_group_name_H-M   'P 1'
#
loop_
_entity.id
_entity.type
_entity.pdbx_description
1 polymer ?
#
loop_
_entity_poly.entity_id
_entity_poly.type
_entity_poly.pdbx_seq_one_letter_code
_entity_poly.pdbx_strand_id
1 'polypeptide(L)'
;LNSLLQRKLGQLDKEALELSNKVLGANPDFATLWNFRREIFLHLEKEESPEEMQALCKAELAFLECCLRVNPKSYGTWHHRCWVMEHMPEPDWARELELCNKFLEIDERNFHCWDYRRFVVQRSKVLPQDELAFSDSLITRNFSNYSSWHYRSLLLPQLYPDPQHQGRITEEILLKELDLVQNAFFTDPNDQSAWFYHRWLLGRGDPEPTIRCVYVNRENTSLAVAFSHPVAVAPASHDLIVFGDESPLVVRWRTPDGKNKPGYMWLCDLPTSALNDHWPQHTFRVLWDEGHVQKECVLFKGHKDCWNQDSVTEEQVFRCELSFEKSTVLQSELESCKELQALEPENKWCLLTIILLMRALDPLVYEQETLRYFAALKAADPMRCSYLNDLRSKFLIENSVLKMEYADSRVVDLSQKVVGEESLE
;
A
#
# COMPACT_ATOMS: atom_id res chain seq x y z
N LEU A 1 37.08 -19.64 -15.80
CA LEU A 1 37.77 -19.46 -17.10
C LEU A 1 37.46 -20.61 -18.06
N ASN A 2 37.65 -21.88 -17.67
CA ASN A 2 37.34 -23.02 -18.56
C ASN A 2 35.84 -23.18 -18.92
N SER A 3 34.91 -22.93 -18.00
CA SER A 3 33.46 -23.00 -18.29
C SER A 3 33.01 -21.96 -19.33
N LEU A 4 33.50 -20.72 -19.25
CA LEU A 4 33.19 -19.68 -20.25
C LEU A 4 33.85 -19.96 -21.60
N LEU A 5 34.98 -20.67 -21.62
CA LEU A 5 35.63 -21.11 -22.85
C LEU A 5 34.78 -22.18 -23.55
N GLN A 6 34.25 -23.16 -22.83
CA GLN A 6 33.33 -24.16 -23.36
C GLN A 6 32.07 -23.51 -23.95
N ARG A 7 31.50 -22.53 -23.26
CA ARG A 7 30.39 -21.72 -23.79
C ARG A 7 30.73 -21.08 -25.13
N LYS A 8 31.91 -20.47 -25.25
CA LYS A 8 32.37 -19.85 -26.51
C LYS A 8 32.57 -20.89 -27.62
N LEU A 9 32.91 -22.13 -27.27
CA LEU A 9 33.08 -23.24 -28.19
C LEU A 9 31.77 -23.98 -28.50
N GLY A 10 30.63 -23.55 -27.93
CA GLY A 10 29.32 -24.19 -28.13
C GLY A 10 29.19 -25.57 -27.48
N GLN A 11 30.05 -25.91 -26.51
CA GLN A 11 30.00 -27.17 -25.79
C GLN A 11 28.95 -27.07 -24.67
N LEU A 12 27.78 -27.64 -24.91
CA LEU A 12 26.60 -27.57 -24.05
C LEU A 12 26.30 -28.92 -23.37
N ASP A 13 27.27 -29.48 -22.66
CA ASP A 13 27.19 -30.84 -22.12
C ASP A 13 27.20 -30.87 -20.57
N LYS A 14 27.07 -32.09 -20.02
CA LYS A 14 27.10 -32.34 -18.57
C LYS A 14 28.47 -31.99 -17.94
N GLU A 15 29.57 -32.02 -18.71
CA GLU A 15 30.90 -31.62 -18.22
C GLU A 15 30.98 -30.10 -17.97
N ALA A 16 30.32 -29.30 -18.80
CA ALA A 16 30.21 -27.86 -18.60
C ALA A 16 29.41 -27.48 -17.33
N LEU A 17 28.43 -28.31 -16.93
CA LEU A 17 27.74 -28.17 -15.64
C LEU A 17 28.69 -28.45 -14.47
N GLU A 18 29.48 -29.53 -14.51
CA GLU A 18 30.49 -29.86 -13.50
C GLU A 18 31.53 -28.73 -13.32
N LEU A 19 32.01 -28.16 -14.42
CA LEU A 19 32.96 -27.05 -14.39
C LEU A 19 32.37 -25.78 -13.78
N SER A 20 31.09 -25.48 -14.07
CA SER A 20 30.42 -24.33 -13.48
C SER A 20 30.03 -24.56 -12.02
N ASN A 21 29.82 -25.80 -11.56
CA ASN A 21 29.60 -26.14 -10.14
C ASN A 21 30.75 -25.64 -9.26
N LYS A 22 32.00 -25.86 -9.69
CA LYS A 22 33.20 -25.46 -8.92
C LYS A 22 33.27 -23.95 -8.66
N VAL A 23 32.80 -23.16 -9.62
CA VAL A 23 32.82 -21.68 -9.50
C VAL A 23 31.62 -21.19 -8.70
N LEU A 24 30.41 -21.65 -9.04
CA LEU A 24 29.18 -21.20 -8.40
C LEU A 24 29.03 -21.72 -6.96
N GLY A 25 29.57 -22.90 -6.66
CA GLY A 25 29.63 -23.42 -5.30
C GLY A 25 30.56 -22.63 -4.37
N ALA A 26 31.47 -21.82 -4.91
CA ALA A 26 32.29 -20.89 -4.14
C ALA A 26 31.76 -19.45 -4.20
N ASN A 27 31.23 -19.03 -5.36
CA ASN A 27 30.63 -17.72 -5.58
C ASN A 27 29.32 -17.85 -6.38
N PRO A 28 28.18 -17.98 -5.71
CA PRO A 28 26.88 -18.14 -6.37
C PRO A 28 26.38 -16.86 -7.06
N ASP A 29 27.03 -15.71 -6.87
CA ASP A 29 26.61 -14.44 -7.45
C ASP A 29 27.21 -14.17 -8.83
N PHE A 30 27.95 -15.13 -9.39
CA PHE A 30 28.45 -15.02 -10.75
C PHE A 30 27.36 -15.33 -11.79
N ALA A 31 26.46 -14.36 -12.00
CA ALA A 31 25.21 -14.48 -12.76
C ALA A 31 25.39 -15.04 -14.19
N THR A 32 26.49 -14.73 -14.87
CA THR A 32 26.76 -15.22 -16.23
C THR A 32 26.82 -16.75 -16.31
N LEU A 33 27.27 -17.42 -15.25
CA LEU A 33 27.28 -18.89 -15.24
C LEU A 33 25.89 -19.48 -15.04
N TRP A 34 24.97 -18.82 -14.32
CA TRP A 34 23.58 -19.27 -14.27
C TRP A 34 22.93 -19.22 -15.66
N ASN A 35 23.21 -18.17 -16.45
CA ASN A 35 22.74 -18.09 -17.84
C ASN A 35 23.30 -19.23 -18.68
N PHE A 36 24.60 -19.51 -18.55
CA PHE A 36 25.25 -20.61 -19.26
C PHE A 36 24.66 -21.97 -18.88
N ARG A 37 24.38 -22.20 -17.60
CA ARG A 37 23.72 -23.43 -17.15
C ARG A 37 22.33 -23.59 -17.78
N ARG A 38 21.51 -22.53 -17.84
CA ARG A 38 20.21 -22.60 -18.52
C ARG A 38 20.33 -22.94 -20.00
N GLU A 39 21.33 -22.39 -20.70
CA GLU A 39 21.62 -22.76 -22.10
C GLU A 39 21.90 -24.25 -22.25
N ILE A 40 22.66 -24.84 -21.32
CA ILE A 40 22.94 -26.28 -21.30
C ILE A 40 21.66 -27.09 -21.05
N PHE A 41 20.85 -26.73 -20.06
CA PHE A 41 19.60 -27.44 -19.77
C PHE A 41 18.62 -27.40 -20.96
N LEU A 42 18.46 -26.25 -21.60
CA LEU A 42 17.60 -26.10 -22.79
C LEU A 42 18.10 -26.89 -24.01
N HIS A 43 19.40 -27.18 -24.07
CA HIS A 43 19.97 -28.05 -25.10
C HIS A 43 19.69 -29.52 -24.77
N LEU A 44 19.98 -29.94 -23.54
CA LEU A 44 19.78 -31.32 -23.08
C LEU A 44 18.30 -31.74 -23.08
N GLU A 45 17.37 -30.81 -22.82
CA GLU A 45 15.92 -31.07 -22.91
C GLU A 45 15.48 -31.56 -24.30
N LYS A 46 16.24 -31.26 -25.36
CA LYS A 46 15.94 -31.71 -26.73
C LYS A 46 16.51 -33.08 -27.05
N GLU A 47 17.48 -33.55 -26.28
CA GLU A 47 18.26 -34.75 -26.57
C GLU A 47 17.94 -35.91 -25.60
N GLU A 48 17.62 -35.57 -24.35
CA GLU A 48 17.47 -36.53 -23.25
C GLU A 48 15.98 -36.85 -22.99
N SER A 49 15.73 -38.00 -22.37
CA SER A 49 14.37 -38.42 -21.97
C SER A 49 13.83 -37.57 -20.80
N PRO A 50 12.48 -37.50 -20.62
CA PRO A 50 11.89 -36.84 -19.45
C PRO A 50 12.41 -37.37 -18.12
N GLU A 51 12.70 -38.67 -18.01
CA GLU A 51 13.25 -39.30 -16.81
C GLU A 51 14.68 -38.83 -16.52
N GLU A 52 15.52 -38.70 -17.55
CA GLU A 52 16.87 -38.16 -17.44
C GLU A 52 16.86 -36.67 -17.07
N MET A 53 15.96 -35.89 -17.69
CA MET A 53 15.77 -34.48 -17.35
C MET A 53 15.27 -34.31 -15.91
N GLN A 54 14.37 -35.16 -15.45
CA GLN A 54 13.89 -35.17 -14.07
C GLN A 54 15.03 -35.45 -13.08
N ALA A 55 15.91 -36.41 -13.38
CA ALA A 55 17.08 -36.70 -12.56
C ALA A 55 18.08 -35.53 -12.54
N LEU A 56 18.30 -34.89 -13.70
CA LEU A 56 19.19 -33.74 -13.83
C LEU A 56 18.67 -32.54 -13.03
N CYS A 57 17.37 -32.21 -13.12
CA CYS A 57 16.75 -31.15 -12.34
C CYS A 57 16.83 -31.44 -10.83
N LYS A 58 16.66 -32.69 -10.39
CA LYS A 58 16.84 -33.07 -8.97
C LYS A 58 18.26 -32.79 -8.48
N ALA A 59 19.27 -33.15 -9.28
CA ALA A 59 20.67 -32.88 -8.96
C ALA A 59 20.96 -31.36 -8.93
N GLU A 60 20.40 -30.61 -9.87
CA GLU A 60 20.53 -29.15 -9.93
C GLU A 60 19.93 -28.47 -8.71
N LEU A 61 18.75 -28.91 -8.27
CA LEU A 61 18.09 -28.35 -7.09
C LEU A 61 18.89 -28.65 -5.80
N ALA A 62 19.56 -29.80 -5.71
CA ALA A 62 20.46 -30.09 -4.60
C ALA A 62 21.72 -29.20 -4.64
N PHE A 63 22.29 -28.97 -5.82
CA PHE A 63 23.40 -28.03 -6.01
C PHE A 63 23.02 -26.59 -5.65
N LEU A 64 21.83 -26.16 -6.06
CA LEU A 64 21.28 -24.85 -5.72
C LEU A 64 21.08 -24.68 -4.22
N GLU A 65 20.63 -25.72 -3.52
CA GLU A 65 20.54 -25.68 -2.05
C GLU A 65 21.92 -25.47 -1.41
N CYS A 66 22.96 -26.14 -1.92
CA CYS A 66 24.34 -25.89 -1.48
C CYS A 66 24.77 -24.43 -1.75
N CYS A 67 24.45 -23.88 -2.92
CA CYS A 67 24.74 -22.48 -3.25
C CYS A 67 24.02 -21.50 -2.32
N LEU A 68 22.76 -21.77 -1.97
CA LEU A 68 21.98 -20.97 -1.03
C LEU A 68 22.53 -21.04 0.40
N ARG A 69 23.17 -22.14 0.80
CA ARG A 69 23.90 -22.21 2.08
C ARG A 69 25.16 -21.34 2.08
N VAL A 70 25.78 -21.12 0.92
CA VAL A 70 26.93 -20.20 0.77
C VAL A 70 26.46 -18.75 0.82
N ASN A 71 25.43 -18.41 0.05
CA ASN A 71 24.79 -17.09 0.12
C ASN A 71 23.26 -17.22 0.02
N PRO A 72 22.53 -17.14 1.15
CA PRO A 72 21.07 -17.27 1.15
C PRO A 72 20.35 -16.05 0.53
N LYS A 73 21.09 -15.00 0.19
CA LYS A 73 20.61 -13.75 -0.43
C LYS A 73 21.05 -13.60 -1.89
N SER A 74 21.49 -14.69 -2.52
CA SER A 74 21.91 -14.68 -3.91
C SER A 74 20.71 -14.61 -4.85
N TYR A 75 20.51 -13.46 -5.51
CA TYR A 75 19.47 -13.26 -6.52
C TYR A 75 19.58 -14.29 -7.66
N GLY A 76 20.79 -14.50 -8.17
CA GLY A 76 21.03 -15.40 -9.30
C GLY A 76 20.63 -16.85 -8.97
N THR A 77 20.90 -17.28 -7.74
CA THR A 77 20.60 -18.63 -7.27
C THR A 77 19.10 -18.85 -7.10
N TRP A 78 18.40 -17.93 -6.42
CA TRP A 78 16.93 -18.02 -6.26
C TRP A 78 16.21 -17.96 -7.61
N HIS A 79 16.62 -17.05 -8.50
CA HIS A 79 16.05 -16.94 -9.84
C HIS A 79 16.28 -18.21 -10.67
N HIS A 80 17.50 -18.78 -10.62
CA HIS A 80 17.79 -20.04 -11.32
C HIS A 80 16.97 -21.20 -10.74
N ARG A 81 16.73 -21.23 -9.43
CA ARG A 81 15.85 -22.22 -8.80
C ARG A 81 14.41 -22.13 -9.29
N CYS A 82 13.84 -20.92 -9.39
CA CYS A 82 12.53 -20.72 -10.01
C CYS A 82 12.49 -21.30 -11.43
N TRP A 83 13.50 -20.95 -12.23
CA TRP A 83 13.59 -21.42 -13.62
C TRP A 83 13.65 -22.96 -13.70
N VAL A 84 14.46 -23.61 -12.87
CA VAL A 84 14.55 -25.08 -12.83
C VAL A 84 13.19 -25.69 -12.46
N MET A 85 12.49 -25.14 -11.46
CA MET A 85 11.17 -25.63 -11.05
C MET A 85 10.11 -25.50 -12.15
N GLU A 86 10.20 -24.49 -13.02
CA GLU A 86 9.29 -24.30 -14.16
C GLU A 86 9.56 -25.24 -15.34
N HIS A 87 10.80 -25.71 -15.48
CA HIS A 87 11.23 -26.60 -16.58
C HIS A 87 11.38 -28.06 -16.14
N MET A 88 11.14 -28.35 -14.86
CA MET A 88 11.18 -29.71 -14.33
C MET A 88 9.93 -30.48 -14.78
N PRO A 89 10.06 -31.69 -15.35
CA PRO A 89 8.91 -32.47 -15.82
C PRO A 89 7.87 -32.73 -14.71
N GLU A 90 8.32 -33.10 -13.51
CA GLU A 90 7.47 -33.34 -12.35
C GLU A 90 8.01 -32.59 -11.12
N PRO A 91 7.58 -31.32 -10.91
CA PRO A 91 8.04 -30.51 -9.80
C PRO A 91 7.46 -30.98 -8.46
N ASP A 92 8.34 -31.14 -7.45
CA ASP A 92 7.96 -31.47 -6.08
C ASP A 92 7.80 -30.18 -5.24
N TRP A 93 6.62 -29.59 -5.31
CA TRP A 93 6.31 -28.35 -4.58
C TRP A 93 6.33 -28.52 -3.05
N ALA A 94 6.03 -29.72 -2.53
CA ALA A 94 6.03 -29.97 -1.10
C ALA A 94 7.45 -29.86 -0.53
N ARG A 95 8.43 -30.45 -1.21
CA ARG A 95 9.85 -30.31 -0.86
C ARG A 95 10.31 -28.86 -0.88
N GLU A 96 9.83 -28.06 -1.83
CA GLU A 96 10.21 -26.64 -1.92
C GLU A 96 9.60 -25.79 -0.79
N LEU A 97 8.39 -26.11 -0.32
CA LEU A 97 7.81 -25.48 0.88
C LEU A 97 8.61 -25.86 2.14
N GLU A 98 9.01 -27.13 2.28
CA GLU A 98 9.89 -27.55 3.38
C GLU A 98 11.25 -26.84 3.34
N LEU A 99 11.81 -26.63 2.15
CA LEU A 99 13.03 -25.84 2.00
C LEU A 99 12.79 -24.40 2.46
N CYS A 100 11.69 -23.77 2.06
CA CYS A 100 11.34 -22.43 2.53
C CYS A 100 11.25 -22.39 4.06
N ASN A 101 10.62 -23.37 4.69
CA ASN A 101 10.53 -23.46 6.15
C ASN A 101 11.92 -23.48 6.79
N LYS A 102 12.83 -24.32 6.29
CA LYS A 102 14.22 -24.41 6.80
C LYS A 102 14.99 -23.10 6.65
N PHE A 103 14.87 -22.43 5.51
CA PHE A 103 15.57 -21.15 5.29
C PHE A 103 14.99 -20.01 6.15
N LEU A 104 13.67 -20.00 6.37
CA LEU A 104 13.00 -19.03 7.25
C LEU A 104 13.19 -19.35 8.74
N GLU A 105 13.51 -20.58 9.10
CA GLU A 105 13.97 -20.93 10.46
C GLU A 105 15.34 -20.33 10.77
N ILE A 106 16.23 -20.27 9.78
CA ILE A 106 17.58 -19.72 9.92
C ILE A 106 17.57 -18.19 9.85
N ASP A 107 16.87 -17.62 8.86
CA ASP A 107 16.71 -16.17 8.68
C ASP A 107 15.26 -15.87 8.31
N GLU A 108 14.44 -15.62 9.32
CA GLU A 108 13.02 -15.35 9.19
C GLU A 108 12.72 -14.05 8.42
N ARG A 109 13.72 -13.18 8.24
CA ARG A 109 13.64 -11.90 7.52
C ARG A 109 14.23 -11.99 6.11
N ASN A 110 14.60 -13.19 5.65
CA ASN A 110 15.10 -13.38 4.29
C ASN A 110 13.97 -13.17 3.26
N PHE A 111 13.87 -11.95 2.74
CA PHE A 111 12.83 -11.60 1.77
C PHE A 111 12.92 -12.42 0.47
N HIS A 112 14.11 -12.89 0.07
CA HIS A 112 14.24 -13.75 -1.11
C HIS A 112 13.55 -15.10 -0.89
N CYS A 113 13.66 -15.66 0.31
CA CYS A 113 12.99 -16.90 0.67
C CYS A 113 11.47 -16.69 0.77
N TRP A 114 11.01 -15.55 1.30
CA TRP A 114 9.60 -15.18 1.28
C TRP A 114 9.05 -15.03 -0.14
N ASP A 115 9.80 -14.40 -1.03
CA ASP A 115 9.44 -14.23 -2.45
C ASP A 115 9.39 -15.58 -3.17
N TYR A 116 10.38 -16.44 -2.92
CA TYR A 116 10.41 -17.80 -3.45
C TYR A 116 9.24 -18.63 -2.91
N ARG A 117 8.91 -18.52 -1.62
CA ARG A 117 7.74 -19.17 -1.04
C ARG A 117 6.46 -18.74 -1.76
N ARG A 118 6.26 -17.43 -2.01
CA ARG A 118 5.09 -16.95 -2.77
C ARG A 118 5.07 -17.51 -4.20
N PHE A 119 6.23 -17.61 -4.86
CA PHE A 119 6.35 -18.27 -6.17
C PHE A 119 5.93 -19.75 -6.12
N VAL A 120 6.37 -20.50 -5.11
CA VAL A 120 6.02 -21.90 -4.88
C VAL A 120 4.53 -22.02 -4.59
N VAL A 121 3.99 -21.22 -3.67
CA VAL A 121 2.56 -21.21 -3.30
C VAL A 121 1.68 -20.98 -4.52
N GLN A 122 2.01 -20.01 -5.38
CA GLN A 122 1.24 -19.72 -6.60
C GLN A 122 1.19 -20.90 -7.60
N ARG A 123 2.19 -21.79 -7.59
CA ARG A 123 2.28 -22.95 -8.50
C ARG A 123 1.83 -24.25 -7.85
N SER A 124 1.94 -24.32 -6.53
CA SER A 124 1.40 -25.39 -5.71
C SER A 124 -0.11 -25.16 -5.51
N LYS A 125 -0.90 -26.21 -5.33
CA LYS A 125 -2.33 -26.06 -5.00
C LYS A 125 -2.57 -25.72 -3.52
N VAL A 126 -1.59 -25.08 -2.86
CA VAL A 126 -1.71 -24.68 -1.45
C VAL A 126 -2.74 -23.57 -1.35
N LEU A 127 -3.63 -23.70 -0.37
CA LEU A 127 -4.70 -22.74 -0.17
C LEU A 127 -4.18 -21.53 0.61
N PRO A 128 -4.68 -20.30 0.36
CA PRO A 128 -4.26 -19.13 1.11
C PRO A 128 -4.52 -19.25 2.63
N GLN A 129 -5.48 -20.07 3.05
CA GLN A 129 -5.73 -20.38 4.47
C GLN A 129 -4.56 -21.12 5.13
N ASP A 130 -3.89 -22.03 4.40
CA ASP A 130 -2.73 -22.77 4.92
C ASP A 130 -1.53 -21.83 5.10
N GLU A 131 -1.38 -20.85 4.21
CA GLU A 131 -0.35 -19.81 4.32
C GLU A 131 -0.65 -18.81 5.44
N LEU A 132 -1.92 -18.51 5.69
CA LEU A 132 -2.31 -17.71 6.85
C LEU A 132 -1.95 -18.45 8.15
N ALA A 133 -2.27 -19.75 8.25
CA ALA A 133 -1.88 -20.59 9.39
C ALA A 133 -0.36 -20.71 9.55
N PHE A 134 0.38 -20.76 8.44
CA PHE A 134 1.83 -20.70 8.46
C PHE A 134 2.33 -19.38 9.09
N SER A 135 1.76 -18.25 8.68
CA SER A 135 2.10 -16.95 9.27
C SER A 135 1.76 -16.84 10.77
N ASP A 136 0.64 -17.44 11.20
CA ASP A 136 0.24 -17.54 12.61
C ASP A 136 1.31 -18.28 13.42
N SER A 137 1.79 -19.42 12.90
CA SER A 137 2.81 -20.23 13.57
C SER A 137 4.13 -19.46 13.75
N LEU A 138 4.51 -18.65 12.77
CA LEU A 138 5.73 -17.84 12.83
C LEU A 138 5.62 -16.68 13.81
N ILE A 139 4.47 -16.00 13.86
CA ILE A 139 4.22 -14.91 14.81
C ILE A 139 4.13 -15.45 16.24
N THR A 140 3.47 -16.59 16.44
CA THR A 140 3.39 -17.25 17.76
C THR A 140 4.79 -17.61 18.28
N ARG A 141 5.70 -18.02 17.39
CA ARG A 141 7.10 -18.30 17.75
C ARG A 141 7.91 -17.02 17.97
N ASN A 142 7.68 -16.00 17.15
CA ASN A 142 8.37 -14.73 17.20
C ASN A 142 7.48 -13.59 16.68
N PHE A 143 6.91 -12.83 17.61
CA PHE A 143 6.05 -11.69 17.30
C PHE A 143 6.80 -10.55 16.60
N SER A 144 8.13 -10.50 16.66
CA SER A 144 8.94 -9.49 15.96
C SER A 144 9.16 -9.77 14.47
N ASN A 145 8.56 -10.84 13.93
CA ASN A 145 8.72 -11.21 12.52
C ASN A 145 7.89 -10.31 11.59
N TYR A 146 8.46 -9.16 11.21
CA TYR A 146 7.85 -8.21 10.26
C TYR A 146 7.41 -8.86 8.95
N SER A 147 8.19 -9.80 8.42
CA SER A 147 7.87 -10.46 7.15
C SER A 147 6.60 -11.29 7.26
N SER A 148 6.34 -11.93 8.40
CA SER A 148 5.10 -12.66 8.66
C SER A 148 3.89 -11.71 8.74
N TRP A 149 3.99 -10.62 9.51
CA TRP A 149 2.94 -9.60 9.57
C TRP A 149 2.63 -8.98 8.21
N HIS A 150 3.67 -8.66 7.43
CA HIS A 150 3.49 -8.18 6.08
C HIS A 150 2.79 -9.23 5.20
N TYR A 151 3.17 -10.50 5.32
CA TYR A 151 2.53 -11.55 4.53
C TYR A 151 1.03 -11.71 4.87
N ARG A 152 0.66 -11.59 6.15
CA ARG A 152 -0.75 -11.50 6.57
C ARG A 152 -1.48 -10.36 5.90
N SER A 153 -0.88 -9.16 5.86
CA SER A 153 -1.50 -7.98 5.23
C SER A 153 -1.82 -8.19 3.74
N LEU A 154 -1.13 -9.13 3.07
CA LEU A 154 -1.40 -9.52 1.69
C LEU A 154 -2.44 -10.65 1.58
N LEU A 155 -2.43 -11.60 2.51
CA LEU A 155 -3.32 -12.78 2.50
C LEU A 155 -4.74 -12.44 2.94
N LEU A 156 -4.90 -11.63 4.00
CA LEU A 156 -6.21 -11.37 4.58
C LEU A 156 -7.19 -10.70 3.61
N PRO A 157 -6.82 -9.69 2.81
CA PRO A 157 -7.73 -9.11 1.82
C PRO A 157 -8.15 -10.10 0.70
N GLN A 158 -7.34 -11.13 0.44
CA GLN A 158 -7.70 -12.18 -0.54
C GLN A 158 -8.69 -13.19 0.05
N LEU A 159 -8.57 -13.47 1.35
CA LEU A 159 -9.40 -14.44 2.06
C LEU A 159 -10.73 -13.85 2.54
N TYR A 160 -10.71 -12.59 2.98
CA TYR A 160 -11.81 -11.92 3.65
C TYR A 160 -12.02 -10.49 3.12
N PRO A 161 -12.23 -10.30 1.80
CA PRO A 161 -12.36 -8.97 1.22
C PRO A 161 -13.56 -8.22 1.79
N ASP A 162 -13.36 -6.95 2.15
CA ASP A 162 -14.48 -6.04 2.42
C ASP A 162 -15.21 -5.74 1.09
N PRO A 163 -16.53 -6.00 0.99
CA PRO A 163 -17.30 -5.76 -0.23
C PRO A 163 -17.45 -4.28 -0.59
N GLN A 164 -17.28 -3.36 0.37
CA GLN A 164 -17.44 -1.92 0.18
C GLN A 164 -16.10 -1.21 -0.03
N HIS A 165 -15.01 -1.74 0.54
CA HIS A 165 -13.71 -1.09 0.53
C HIS A 165 -12.62 -2.02 -0.03
N GLN A 166 -12.16 -1.75 -1.25
CA GLN A 166 -11.10 -2.55 -1.87
C GLN A 166 -9.81 -2.51 -1.04
N GLY A 167 -9.14 -3.67 -0.94
CA GLY A 167 -7.91 -3.83 -0.17
C GLY A 167 -8.11 -3.86 1.36
N ARG A 168 -9.36 -3.85 1.85
CA ARG A 168 -9.71 -4.01 3.26
C ARG A 168 -10.22 -5.41 3.56
N ILE A 169 -10.33 -5.68 4.85
CA ILE A 169 -10.80 -6.93 5.42
C ILE A 169 -12.16 -6.71 6.08
N THR A 170 -12.98 -7.75 6.15
CA THR A 170 -14.26 -7.67 6.87
C THR A 170 -14.05 -7.25 8.33
N GLU A 171 -15.03 -6.54 8.88
CA GLU A 171 -14.96 -6.04 10.25
C GLU A 171 -14.74 -7.16 11.29
N GLU A 172 -15.38 -8.32 11.10
CA GLU A 172 -15.19 -9.49 11.96
C GLU A 172 -13.71 -9.90 12.05
N ILE A 173 -13.00 -9.90 10.91
CA ILE A 173 -11.59 -10.28 10.85
C ILE A 173 -10.71 -9.14 11.35
N LEU A 174 -11.08 -7.88 11.09
CA LEU A 174 -10.39 -6.72 11.62
C LEU A 174 -10.32 -6.76 13.16
N LEU A 175 -11.45 -7.04 13.83
CA LEU A 175 -11.48 -7.11 15.29
C LEU A 175 -10.61 -8.24 15.84
N LYS A 176 -10.60 -9.41 15.19
CA LYS A 176 -9.72 -10.54 15.55
C LYS A 176 -8.24 -10.17 15.38
N GLU A 177 -7.88 -9.46 14.32
CA GLU A 177 -6.50 -9.03 14.08
C GLU A 177 -6.06 -7.91 15.03
N LEU A 178 -6.96 -7.02 15.46
CA LEU A 178 -6.70 -6.03 16.50
C LEU A 178 -6.34 -6.72 17.83
N ASP A 179 -7.14 -7.68 18.27
CA ASP A 179 -6.84 -8.48 19.47
C ASP A 179 -5.50 -9.23 19.34
N LEU A 180 -5.20 -9.81 18.18
CA LEU A 180 -3.94 -10.52 17.93
C LEU A 180 -2.74 -9.57 18.05
N VAL A 181 -2.78 -8.43 17.36
CA VAL A 181 -1.66 -7.49 17.36
C VAL A 181 -1.50 -6.80 18.70
N GLN A 182 -2.60 -6.57 19.42
CA GLN A 182 -2.60 -6.07 20.79
C GLN A 182 -1.76 -6.98 21.69
N ASN A 183 -2.05 -8.27 21.72
CA ASN A 183 -1.27 -9.24 22.51
C ASN A 183 0.24 -9.21 22.16
N ALA A 184 0.58 -9.00 20.89
CA ALA A 184 1.97 -8.93 20.44
C ALA A 184 2.72 -7.73 21.04
N PHE A 185 2.21 -6.51 20.86
CA PHE A 185 2.90 -5.31 21.33
C PHE A 185 2.77 -5.05 22.84
N PHE A 186 1.83 -5.70 23.54
CA PHE A 186 1.83 -5.71 25.01
C PHE A 186 2.84 -6.72 25.59
N THR A 187 3.18 -7.76 24.83
CA THR A 187 4.19 -8.75 25.24
C THR A 187 5.60 -8.22 25.01
N ASP A 188 5.85 -7.58 23.87
CA ASP A 188 7.11 -6.88 23.58
C ASP A 188 6.82 -5.48 22.99
N PRO A 189 6.70 -4.45 23.84
CA PRO A 189 6.36 -3.10 23.41
C PRO A 189 7.47 -2.42 22.61
N ASN A 190 8.70 -2.96 22.61
CA ASN A 190 9.80 -2.43 21.83
C ASN A 190 9.81 -2.96 20.39
N ASP A 191 9.12 -4.07 20.10
CA ASP A 191 8.98 -4.58 18.74
C ASP A 191 8.13 -3.65 17.87
N GLN A 192 8.74 -3.08 16.85
CA GLN A 192 8.05 -2.19 15.93
C GLN A 192 7.06 -2.90 14.99
N SER A 193 7.23 -4.20 14.75
CA SER A 193 6.52 -4.91 13.69
C SER A 193 5.03 -4.97 13.96
N ALA A 194 4.65 -5.34 15.18
CA ALA A 194 3.26 -5.30 15.63
C ALA A 194 2.65 -3.90 15.52
N TRP A 195 3.36 -2.84 15.93
CA TRP A 195 2.86 -1.46 15.83
C TRP A 195 2.62 -1.01 14.38
N PHE A 196 3.51 -1.37 13.45
CA PHE A 196 3.31 -1.07 12.02
C PHE A 196 2.11 -1.83 11.44
N TYR A 197 1.92 -3.09 11.85
CA TYR A 197 0.77 -3.88 11.45
C TYR A 197 -0.54 -3.31 12.01
N HIS A 198 -0.57 -2.94 13.29
CA HIS A 198 -1.70 -2.24 13.92
C HIS A 198 -2.06 -0.95 13.18
N ARG A 199 -1.05 -0.14 12.84
CA ARG A 199 -1.24 1.06 12.02
C ARG A 199 -1.86 0.76 10.66
N TRP A 200 -1.52 -0.36 10.02
CA TRP A 200 -2.13 -0.79 8.76
C TRP A 200 -3.60 -1.20 8.96
N LEU A 201 -3.92 -1.92 10.04
CA LEU A 201 -5.29 -2.27 10.42
C LEU A 201 -6.17 -1.02 10.62
N LEU A 202 -5.61 0.02 11.26
CA LEU A 202 -6.27 1.33 11.43
C LEU A 202 -6.36 2.18 10.15
N GLY A 203 -5.65 1.80 9.08
CA GLY A 203 -5.66 2.53 7.81
C GLY A 203 -7.02 2.52 7.11
N ARG A 204 -7.14 3.26 5.99
CA ARG A 204 -8.41 3.41 5.22
C ARG A 204 -8.45 2.67 3.89
N GLY A 205 -7.34 2.09 3.48
CA GLY A 205 -7.14 1.63 2.10
C GLY A 205 -6.89 2.87 1.25
N ASP A 206 -6.43 2.67 0.02
CA ASP A 206 -6.37 3.75 -0.94
C ASP A 206 -7.71 3.75 -1.66
N PRO A 207 -8.61 4.72 -1.39
CA PRO A 207 -9.86 4.78 -2.11
C PRO A 207 -9.57 5.06 -3.58
N GLU A 208 -10.36 4.48 -4.48
CA GLU A 208 -10.25 4.79 -5.90
C GLU A 208 -10.38 6.31 -6.13
N PRO A 209 -9.68 6.87 -7.14
CA PRO A 209 -9.85 8.27 -7.46
C PRO A 209 -11.33 8.58 -7.69
N THR A 210 -11.78 9.75 -7.27
CA THR A 210 -13.17 10.19 -7.44
C THR A 210 -13.22 11.70 -7.55
N ILE A 211 -14.33 12.23 -8.05
CA ILE A 211 -14.57 13.67 -8.09
C ILE A 211 -15.03 14.10 -6.70
N ARG A 212 -14.24 14.95 -6.02
CA ARG A 212 -14.57 15.54 -4.72
C ARG A 212 -15.42 16.80 -4.83
N CYS A 213 -15.20 17.61 -5.86
CA CYS A 213 -15.93 18.86 -6.04
C CYS A 213 -16.05 19.24 -7.52
N VAL A 214 -17.21 19.76 -7.89
CA VAL A 214 -17.44 20.50 -9.14
C VAL A 214 -17.84 21.91 -8.77
N TYR A 215 -17.21 22.91 -9.36
CA TYR A 215 -17.48 24.33 -9.14
C TYR A 215 -17.65 25.04 -10.48
N VAL A 216 -18.69 25.86 -10.61
CA VAL A 216 -18.95 26.66 -11.81
C VAL A 216 -18.96 28.12 -11.44
N ASN A 217 -18.24 28.92 -12.23
CA ASN A 217 -18.19 30.37 -12.06
C ASN A 217 -18.72 31.06 -13.32
N ARG A 218 -19.75 31.89 -13.15
CA ARG A 218 -20.40 32.63 -14.23
C ARG A 218 -19.52 33.75 -14.77
N GLU A 219 -18.81 34.48 -13.91
CA GLU A 219 -18.00 35.65 -14.29
C GLU A 219 -16.81 35.24 -15.17
N ASN A 220 -16.16 34.13 -14.85
CA ASN A 220 -15.03 33.58 -15.60
C ASN A 220 -15.47 32.61 -16.71
N THR A 221 -16.77 32.33 -16.83
CA THR A 221 -17.32 31.32 -17.75
C THR A 221 -16.56 29.99 -17.68
N SER A 222 -16.30 29.50 -16.47
CA SER A 222 -15.39 28.37 -16.25
C SER A 222 -16.00 27.33 -15.32
N LEU A 223 -15.67 26.07 -15.55
CA LEU A 223 -15.96 24.96 -14.66
C LEU A 223 -14.65 24.37 -14.14
N ALA A 224 -14.61 24.09 -12.84
CA ALA A 224 -13.52 23.46 -12.13
C ALA A 224 -13.96 22.12 -11.55
N VAL A 225 -13.07 21.13 -11.61
CA VAL A 225 -13.25 19.80 -11.03
C VAL A 225 -12.06 19.51 -10.12
N ALA A 226 -12.33 19.11 -8.88
CA ALA A 226 -11.34 18.65 -7.93
C ALA A 226 -11.49 17.15 -7.70
N PHE A 227 -10.37 16.42 -7.72
CA PHE A 227 -10.31 14.97 -7.53
C PHE A 227 -9.72 14.61 -6.16
N SER A 228 -9.99 13.38 -5.70
CA SER A 228 -9.39 12.84 -4.48
C SER A 228 -7.90 12.51 -4.63
N HIS A 229 -7.44 12.27 -5.86
CA HIS A 229 -6.06 11.95 -6.21
C HIS A 229 -5.59 12.79 -7.41
N PRO A 230 -4.27 12.94 -7.61
CA PRO A 230 -3.75 13.54 -8.83
C PRO A 230 -4.10 12.66 -10.04
N VAL A 231 -4.90 13.19 -10.96
CA VAL A 231 -5.28 12.49 -12.19
C VAL A 231 -4.72 13.22 -13.41
N ALA A 232 -4.44 12.46 -14.47
CA ALA A 232 -4.06 13.00 -15.77
C ALA A 232 -5.29 13.03 -16.68
N VAL A 233 -5.70 14.22 -17.10
CA VAL A 233 -6.82 14.40 -18.03
C VAL A 233 -6.27 14.92 -19.34
N ALA A 234 -6.52 14.21 -20.44
CA ALA A 234 -6.17 14.71 -21.77
C ALA A 234 -7.00 15.98 -22.07
N PRO A 235 -6.46 16.98 -22.80
CA PRO A 235 -7.20 18.21 -23.07
C PRO A 235 -8.56 18.00 -23.75
N ALA A 236 -8.69 16.99 -24.60
CA ALA A 236 -9.96 16.53 -25.19
C ALA A 236 -10.28 15.10 -24.71
N SER A 237 -10.20 14.89 -23.39
CA SER A 237 -10.49 13.59 -22.77
C SER A 237 -11.95 13.21 -23.01
N HIS A 238 -12.16 11.94 -23.35
CA HIS A 238 -13.49 11.33 -23.39
C HIS A 238 -13.87 10.72 -22.04
N ASP A 239 -12.94 10.73 -21.07
CA ASP A 239 -13.13 10.13 -19.76
C ASP A 239 -13.67 11.16 -18.76
N LEU A 240 -13.40 12.45 -18.96
CA LEU A 240 -13.98 13.54 -18.14
C LEU A 240 -14.90 14.41 -19.01
N ILE A 241 -16.20 14.14 -18.92
CA ILE A 241 -17.22 14.76 -19.78
C ILE A 241 -18.08 15.71 -18.96
N VAL A 242 -18.41 16.88 -19.54
CA VAL A 242 -19.36 17.83 -18.97
C VAL A 242 -20.64 17.84 -19.79
N PHE A 243 -21.78 17.77 -19.11
CA PHE A 243 -23.11 18.02 -19.66
C PHE A 243 -23.64 19.34 -19.09
N GLY A 244 -24.18 20.19 -19.95
CA GLY A 244 -24.95 21.37 -19.58
C GLY A 244 -26.40 21.18 -20.02
N ASP A 245 -27.33 21.26 -19.09
CA ASP A 245 -28.77 21.03 -19.32
C ASP A 245 -29.04 19.74 -20.12
N GLU A 246 -28.46 18.62 -19.66
CA GLU A 246 -28.49 17.28 -20.29
C GLU A 246 -27.86 17.15 -21.68
N SER A 247 -27.22 18.21 -22.19
CA SER A 247 -26.52 18.19 -23.47
C SER A 247 -25.00 18.16 -23.27
N PRO A 248 -24.25 17.30 -23.98
CA PRO A 248 -22.79 17.25 -23.84
C PRO A 248 -22.14 18.55 -24.32
N LEU A 249 -21.20 19.06 -23.53
CA LEU A 249 -20.42 20.26 -23.86
C LEU A 249 -19.04 19.86 -24.37
N VAL A 250 -18.64 20.40 -25.52
CA VAL A 250 -17.28 20.24 -26.04
C VAL A 250 -16.37 21.22 -25.32
N VAL A 251 -15.59 20.71 -24.37
CA VAL A 251 -14.71 21.51 -23.53
C VAL A 251 -13.26 21.04 -23.68
N ARG A 252 -12.32 21.95 -23.34
CA ARG A 252 -10.90 21.62 -23.29
C ARG A 252 -10.38 21.73 -21.87
N TRP A 253 -9.95 20.60 -21.30
CA TRP A 253 -9.44 20.54 -19.95
C TRP A 253 -8.00 21.05 -19.86
N ARG A 254 -7.71 21.76 -18.76
CA ARG A 254 -6.37 22.17 -18.40
C ARG A 254 -6.18 22.19 -16.89
N THR A 255 -4.94 22.03 -16.48
CA THR A 255 -4.52 22.35 -15.10
C THR A 255 -4.43 23.87 -14.91
N PRO A 256 -4.52 24.38 -13.67
CA PRO A 256 -4.40 25.81 -13.37
C PRO A 256 -3.10 26.44 -13.84
N ASP A 257 -1.99 25.68 -13.85
CA ASP A 257 -0.69 26.14 -14.33
C ASP A 257 -0.49 25.94 -15.84
N GLY A 258 -1.47 25.37 -16.54
CA GLY A 258 -1.47 25.11 -17.97
C GLY A 258 -0.56 23.98 -18.45
N LYS A 259 0.17 23.28 -17.57
CA LYS A 259 1.14 22.25 -17.97
C LYS A 259 0.54 20.88 -18.24
N ASN A 260 -0.67 20.65 -17.74
CA ASN A 260 -1.45 19.42 -17.89
C ASN A 260 -0.71 18.17 -17.39
N LYS A 261 0.03 18.33 -16.29
CA LYS A 261 0.59 17.22 -15.52
C LYS A 261 -0.50 16.63 -14.62
N PRO A 262 -0.32 15.39 -14.10
CA PRO A 262 -1.23 14.86 -13.09
C PRO A 262 -1.44 15.85 -11.95
N GLY A 263 -2.70 16.14 -11.65
CA GLY A 263 -3.07 17.18 -10.70
C GLY A 263 -4.44 16.93 -10.09
N TYR A 264 -4.67 17.53 -8.92
CA TYR A 264 -5.93 17.41 -8.20
C TYR A 264 -7.05 18.25 -8.83
N MET A 265 -6.71 19.30 -9.58
CA MET A 265 -7.68 20.26 -10.09
C MET A 265 -7.54 20.41 -11.60
N TRP A 266 -8.68 20.34 -12.28
CA TRP A 266 -8.81 20.53 -13.71
C TRP A 266 -9.90 21.56 -14.00
N LEU A 267 -9.64 22.42 -14.96
CA LEU A 267 -10.46 23.56 -15.34
C LEU A 267 -10.81 23.45 -16.82
N CYS A 268 -11.98 23.92 -17.20
CA CYS A 268 -12.34 24.15 -18.59
C CYS A 268 -13.16 25.44 -18.73
N ASP A 269 -13.09 26.04 -19.93
CA ASP A 269 -13.94 27.17 -20.26
C ASP A 269 -15.26 26.63 -20.81
N LEU A 270 -16.36 27.16 -20.30
CA LEU A 270 -17.71 26.84 -20.74
C LEU A 270 -18.07 27.71 -21.94
N PRO A 271 -18.80 27.17 -22.94
CA PRO A 271 -19.31 27.98 -24.02
C PRO A 271 -20.31 29.01 -23.47
N THR A 272 -20.30 30.23 -24.01
CA THR A 272 -21.19 31.32 -23.57
C THR A 272 -22.68 30.95 -23.66
N SER A 273 -23.05 30.04 -24.56
CA SER A 273 -24.41 29.51 -24.67
C SER A 273 -24.84 28.68 -23.45
N ALA A 274 -23.92 28.09 -22.69
CA ALA A 274 -24.21 27.28 -21.51
C ALA A 274 -24.52 28.10 -20.25
N LEU A 275 -24.33 29.42 -20.27
CA LEU A 275 -24.54 30.33 -19.13
C LEU A 275 -25.47 31.50 -19.49
N ASN A 276 -26.44 31.25 -20.38
CA ASN A 276 -27.34 32.29 -20.86
C ASN A 276 -28.34 32.76 -19.78
N ASP A 277 -28.93 33.94 -19.96
CA ASP A 277 -29.93 34.46 -18.99
C ASP A 277 -31.37 34.12 -19.37
N HIS A 278 -31.57 33.29 -20.41
CA HIS A 278 -32.89 32.91 -20.89
C HIS A 278 -33.59 31.94 -19.94
N TRP A 279 -32.83 31.03 -19.32
CA TRP A 279 -33.36 30.02 -18.40
C TRP A 279 -33.21 30.44 -16.93
N PRO A 280 -34.09 29.96 -16.03
CA PRO A 280 -34.04 30.29 -14.61
C PRO A 280 -32.88 29.61 -13.88
N GLN A 281 -32.35 28.52 -14.44
CA GLN A 281 -31.22 27.76 -13.91
C GLN A 281 -30.51 27.01 -15.04
N HIS A 282 -29.25 26.63 -14.79
CA HIS A 282 -28.47 25.71 -15.62
C HIS A 282 -27.93 24.57 -14.77
N THR A 283 -28.06 23.34 -15.25
CA THR A 283 -27.53 22.15 -14.59
C THR A 283 -26.22 21.72 -15.26
N PHE A 284 -25.18 21.52 -14.46
CA PHE A 284 -23.88 21.02 -14.92
C PHE A 284 -23.60 19.66 -14.28
N ARG A 285 -23.56 18.62 -15.11
CA ARG A 285 -23.25 17.25 -14.70
C ARG A 285 -21.90 16.83 -15.27
N VAL A 286 -20.99 16.43 -14.41
CA VAL A 286 -19.65 15.96 -14.77
C VAL A 286 -19.59 14.46 -14.57
N LEU A 287 -19.17 13.73 -15.60
CA LEU A 287 -18.95 12.29 -15.58
C LEU A 287 -17.45 12.01 -15.67
N TRP A 288 -16.98 11.05 -14.88
CA TRP A 288 -15.61 10.54 -14.91
C TRP A 288 -15.57 9.01 -14.93
N ASP A 289 -14.51 8.45 -15.50
CA ASP A 289 -14.22 7.00 -15.53
C ASP A 289 -15.39 6.19 -16.12
N GLU A 290 -15.67 6.37 -17.42
CA GLU A 290 -16.80 5.75 -18.14
C GLU A 290 -18.19 6.01 -17.52
N GLY A 291 -18.30 7.00 -16.63
CA GLY A 291 -19.54 7.38 -15.96
C GLY A 291 -19.80 6.65 -14.63
N HIS A 292 -18.84 5.87 -14.12
CA HIS A 292 -18.93 5.28 -12.79
C HIS A 292 -18.92 6.34 -11.68
N VAL A 293 -18.26 7.48 -11.94
CA VAL A 293 -18.22 8.62 -11.02
C VAL A 293 -18.94 9.80 -11.64
N GLN A 294 -19.87 10.41 -10.90
CA GLN A 294 -20.58 11.60 -11.36
C GLN A 294 -20.85 12.61 -10.24
N LYS A 295 -20.83 13.89 -10.62
CA LYS A 295 -21.29 15.00 -9.76
C LYS A 295 -22.07 16.01 -10.56
N GLU A 296 -23.08 16.60 -9.93
CA GLU A 296 -23.99 17.56 -10.56
C GLU A 296 -24.16 18.80 -9.68
N CYS A 297 -24.10 19.98 -10.27
CA CYS A 297 -24.39 21.24 -9.60
C CYS A 297 -25.34 22.11 -10.44
N VAL A 298 -26.12 22.96 -9.77
CA VAL A 298 -27.14 23.80 -10.42
C VAL A 298 -26.82 25.26 -10.19
N LEU A 299 -26.64 26.01 -11.28
CA LEU A 299 -26.43 27.46 -11.26
C LEU A 299 -27.75 28.19 -11.48
N PHE A 300 -28.26 28.85 -10.44
CA PHE A 300 -29.47 29.66 -10.54
C PHE A 300 -29.21 31.02 -11.20
N LYS A 301 -30.24 31.57 -11.85
CA LYS A 301 -30.20 32.91 -12.42
C LYS A 301 -29.91 33.96 -11.33
N GLY A 302 -28.99 34.88 -11.63
CA GLY A 302 -28.56 35.92 -10.69
C GLY A 302 -27.49 35.48 -9.69
N HIS A 303 -27.20 34.17 -9.56
CA HIS A 303 -26.07 33.68 -8.80
C HIS A 303 -24.78 33.76 -9.63
N LYS A 304 -23.68 34.10 -8.95
CA LYS A 304 -22.35 34.22 -9.55
C LYS A 304 -21.69 32.86 -9.76
N ASP A 305 -22.00 31.90 -8.91
CA ASP A 305 -21.39 30.58 -8.90
C ASP A 305 -22.31 29.52 -8.29
N CYS A 306 -21.93 28.26 -8.48
CA CYS A 306 -22.52 27.10 -7.82
C CYS A 306 -21.47 25.99 -7.66
N TRP A 307 -21.73 25.04 -6.77
CA TRP A 307 -20.88 23.87 -6.59
C TRP A 307 -21.65 22.67 -6.08
N ASN A 308 -21.04 21.50 -6.28
CA ASN A 308 -21.36 20.28 -5.55
C ASN A 308 -20.04 19.71 -5.05
N GLN A 309 -19.87 19.70 -3.73
CA GLN A 309 -18.74 19.06 -3.07
C GLN A 309 -19.25 17.85 -2.28
N ASP A 310 -18.41 16.82 -2.14
CA ASP A 310 -18.64 15.81 -1.11
C ASP A 310 -18.81 16.51 0.23
N SER A 311 -19.84 16.12 0.99
CA SER A 311 -19.94 16.58 2.37
C SER A 311 -18.71 16.07 3.11
N VAL A 312 -18.03 16.97 3.83
CA VAL A 312 -16.91 16.57 4.67
C VAL A 312 -17.47 16.11 6.02
N THR A 313 -18.38 15.12 6.00
CA THR A 313 -18.74 14.46 7.25
C THR A 313 -17.52 13.74 7.79
N GLU A 314 -17.39 13.73 9.11
CA GLU A 314 -16.32 13.04 9.83
C GLU A 314 -16.11 11.62 9.30
N GLU A 315 -17.21 10.94 8.99
CA GLU A 315 -17.34 9.55 8.58
C GLU A 315 -16.88 9.22 7.15
N GLN A 316 -16.72 10.22 6.25
CA GLN A 316 -16.50 9.97 4.81
C GLN A 316 -15.16 10.45 4.26
N VAL A 317 -14.55 11.47 4.87
CA VAL A 317 -13.33 12.10 4.31
C VAL A 317 -12.12 11.90 5.22
N PHE A 318 -12.30 12.08 6.53
CA PHE A 318 -11.22 12.01 7.50
C PHE A 318 -11.38 10.91 8.53
N ARG A 319 -12.46 10.10 8.51
CA ARG A 319 -12.67 8.82 9.23
C ARG A 319 -13.40 7.77 8.40
N CYS A 320 -13.41 6.53 8.87
CA CYS A 320 -14.34 5.51 8.43
C CYS A 320 -15.41 5.42 9.52
N GLU A 321 -16.66 5.18 9.15
CA GLU A 321 -17.70 4.84 10.12
C GLU A 321 -17.21 3.70 11.02
N LEU A 322 -17.37 3.88 12.34
CA LEU A 322 -17.04 2.87 13.33
C LEU A 322 -18.34 2.23 13.79
N SER A 323 -18.45 0.91 13.67
CA SER A 323 -19.49 0.17 14.39
C SER A 323 -19.34 0.38 15.90
N PHE A 324 -20.40 0.05 16.64
CA PHE A 324 -20.36 0.09 18.10
C PHE A 324 -19.27 -0.85 18.65
N GLU A 325 -19.15 -2.04 18.07
CA GLU A 325 -18.17 -3.06 18.43
C GLU A 325 -16.74 -2.54 18.20
N LYS A 326 -16.46 -2.00 17.01
CA LYS A 326 -15.14 -1.45 16.67
C LYS A 326 -14.78 -0.25 17.54
N SER A 327 -15.71 0.66 17.77
CA SER A 327 -15.50 1.81 18.66
C SER A 327 -15.13 1.35 20.09
N THR A 328 -15.83 0.33 20.60
CA THR A 328 -15.55 -0.24 21.93
C THR A 328 -14.15 -0.86 22.01
N VAL A 329 -13.75 -1.64 21.00
CA VAL A 329 -12.41 -2.23 20.95
C VAL A 329 -11.32 -1.16 20.88
N LEU A 330 -11.46 -0.16 20.00
CA LEU A 330 -10.47 0.92 19.88
C LEU A 330 -10.37 1.77 21.15
N GLN A 331 -11.47 2.00 21.87
CA GLN A 331 -11.43 2.70 23.15
C GLN A 331 -10.71 1.86 24.22
N SER A 332 -10.95 0.55 24.25
CA SER A 332 -10.23 -0.39 25.14
C SER A 332 -8.73 -0.41 24.84
N GLU A 333 -8.35 -0.44 23.56
CA GLU A 333 -6.94 -0.33 23.14
C GLU A 333 -6.31 1.00 23.55
N LEU A 334 -7.05 2.12 23.45
CA LEU A 334 -6.57 3.44 23.84
C LEU A 334 -6.24 3.49 25.33
N GLU A 335 -7.13 2.99 26.19
CA GLU A 335 -6.89 2.93 27.64
C GLU A 335 -5.71 2.01 27.95
N SER A 336 -5.65 0.84 27.32
CA SER A 336 -4.54 -0.10 27.51
C SER A 336 -3.20 0.53 27.09
N CYS A 337 -3.17 1.28 25.99
CA CYS A 337 -1.96 1.98 25.55
C CYS A 337 -1.55 3.09 26.54
N LYS A 338 -2.51 3.81 27.14
CA LYS A 338 -2.22 4.80 28.19
C LYS A 338 -1.62 4.14 29.44
N GLU A 339 -2.09 2.95 29.81
CA GLU A 339 -1.48 2.16 30.88
C GLU A 339 -0.04 1.74 30.53
N LEU A 340 0.19 1.27 29.30
CA LEU A 340 1.53 0.95 28.81
C LEU A 340 2.45 2.16 28.81
N GLN A 341 1.96 3.33 28.40
CA GLN A 341 2.72 4.59 28.46
C GLN A 341 3.13 4.93 29.90
N ALA A 342 2.30 4.64 30.90
CA ALA A 342 2.66 4.87 32.30
C ALA A 342 3.84 3.98 32.74
N LEU A 343 3.96 2.77 32.17
CA LEU A 343 5.07 1.84 32.41
C LEU A 343 6.31 2.18 31.57
N GLU A 344 6.12 2.58 30.31
CA GLU A 344 7.17 2.95 29.36
C GLU A 344 6.94 4.35 28.76
N PRO A 345 7.26 5.44 29.50
CA PRO A 345 6.91 6.81 29.10
C PRO A 345 7.53 7.28 27.79
N GLU A 346 8.67 6.71 27.42
CA GLU A 346 9.43 7.07 26.21
C GLU A 346 9.17 6.13 25.03
N ASN A 347 8.21 5.20 25.15
CA ASN A 347 7.88 4.30 24.05
C ASN A 347 7.17 5.08 22.92
N LYS A 348 7.97 5.49 21.93
CA LYS A 348 7.51 6.26 20.77
C LYS A 348 6.41 5.58 19.96
N TRP A 349 6.36 4.24 19.95
CA TRP A 349 5.35 3.50 19.21
C TRP A 349 4.01 3.58 19.92
N CYS A 350 4.01 3.33 21.24
CA CYS A 350 2.84 3.50 22.09
C CYS A 350 2.27 4.93 22.00
N LEU A 351 3.13 5.96 22.14
CA LEU A 351 2.73 7.37 22.01
C LEU A 351 2.10 7.69 20.64
N LEU A 352 2.68 7.18 19.56
CA LEU A 352 2.12 7.35 18.21
C LEU A 352 0.78 6.62 18.07
N THR A 353 0.66 5.40 18.59
CA THR A 353 -0.57 4.62 18.54
C THR A 353 -1.70 5.28 19.31
N ILE A 354 -1.43 5.87 20.49
CA ILE A 354 -2.41 6.68 21.24
C ILE A 354 -2.95 7.82 20.39
N ILE A 355 -2.06 8.56 19.70
CA ILE A 355 -2.46 9.63 18.76
C ILE A 355 -3.37 9.09 17.65
N LEU A 356 -3.01 7.94 17.06
CA LEU A 356 -3.77 7.33 15.97
C LEU A 356 -5.14 6.79 16.43
N LEU A 357 -5.22 6.21 17.63
CA LEU A 357 -6.47 5.74 18.24
C LEU A 357 -7.40 6.90 18.57
N MET A 358 -6.90 7.96 19.20
CA MET A 358 -7.67 9.21 19.40
C MET A 358 -8.15 9.78 18.05
N ARG A 359 -7.29 9.72 17.02
CA ARG A 359 -7.63 10.13 15.65
C ARG A 359 -8.63 9.20 14.96
N ALA A 360 -8.77 7.96 15.37
CA ALA A 360 -9.81 7.06 14.89
C ALA A 360 -11.13 7.25 15.66
N LEU A 361 -11.08 7.46 16.98
CA LEU A 361 -12.22 7.51 17.90
C LEU A 361 -12.99 8.84 17.91
N ASP A 362 -12.35 9.97 18.25
CA ASP A 362 -12.95 11.33 18.16
C ASP A 362 -11.88 12.45 18.08
N PRO A 363 -11.68 13.14 16.95
CA PRO A 363 -10.47 13.93 16.73
C PRO A 363 -10.66 15.35 17.26
N LEU A 364 -11.92 15.74 17.49
CA LEU A 364 -12.36 17.01 18.00
C LEU A 364 -12.40 16.95 19.53
N VAL A 365 -12.95 15.87 20.11
CA VAL A 365 -12.91 15.62 21.56
C VAL A 365 -11.48 15.46 22.05
N TYR A 366 -10.66 14.66 21.35
CA TYR A 366 -9.26 14.40 21.75
C TYR A 366 -8.25 15.42 21.20
N GLU A 367 -8.67 16.55 20.61
CA GLU A 367 -7.75 17.49 19.95
C GLU A 367 -6.64 18.00 20.87
N GLN A 368 -7.01 18.48 22.06
CA GLN A 368 -6.06 19.02 23.04
C GLN A 368 -5.12 17.95 23.58
N GLU A 369 -5.66 16.75 23.83
CA GLU A 369 -4.86 15.62 24.29
C GLU A 369 -3.87 15.17 23.21
N THR A 370 -4.33 15.04 21.96
CA THR A 370 -3.50 14.73 20.78
C THR A 370 -2.31 15.68 20.66
N LEU A 371 -2.51 16.99 20.86
CA LEU A 371 -1.42 17.97 20.81
C LEU A 371 -0.36 17.75 21.91
N ARG A 372 -0.78 17.35 23.12
CA ARG A 372 0.15 17.00 24.21
C ARG A 372 0.95 15.74 23.88
N TYR A 373 0.30 14.71 23.32
CA TYR A 373 1.00 13.50 22.89
C TYR A 373 1.97 13.76 21.75
N PHE A 374 1.67 14.66 20.81
CA PHE A 374 2.66 15.07 19.80
C PHE A 374 3.90 15.71 20.43
N ALA A 375 3.74 16.53 21.47
CA ALA A 375 4.87 17.12 22.18
C ALA A 375 5.72 16.05 22.89
N ALA A 376 5.07 15.11 23.59
CA ALA A 376 5.75 13.99 24.24
C ALA A 376 6.49 13.10 23.22
N LEU A 377 5.83 12.76 22.11
CA LEU A 377 6.41 11.94 21.05
C LEU A 377 7.60 12.63 20.36
N LYS A 378 7.54 13.96 20.16
CA LYS A 378 8.68 14.72 19.63
C LYS A 378 9.87 14.69 20.58
N ALA A 379 9.64 14.74 21.89
CA ALA A 379 10.71 14.61 22.87
C ALA A 379 11.31 13.20 22.89
N ALA A 380 10.48 12.16 22.79
CA ALA A 380 10.92 10.76 22.75
C ALA A 380 11.57 10.35 21.41
N ASP A 381 11.22 11.01 20.30
CA ASP A 381 11.75 10.70 18.96
C ASP A 381 12.20 11.96 18.17
N PRO A 382 13.26 12.65 18.63
CA PRO A 382 13.67 13.94 18.07
C PRO A 382 14.10 13.84 16.61
N MET A 383 14.58 12.68 16.16
CA MET A 383 14.98 12.45 14.77
C MET A 383 13.80 12.52 13.79
N ARG A 384 12.56 12.35 14.27
CA ARG A 384 11.33 12.41 13.47
C ARG A 384 10.56 13.73 13.65
N CYS A 385 11.12 14.73 14.32
CA CYS A 385 10.43 16.00 14.60
C CYS A 385 9.73 16.64 13.40
N SER A 386 10.38 16.69 12.23
CA SER A 386 9.77 17.26 11.02
C SER A 386 8.55 16.46 10.55
N TYR A 387 8.66 15.12 10.52
CA TYR A 387 7.54 14.23 10.20
C TYR A 387 6.37 14.42 11.17
N LEU A 388 6.66 14.53 12.46
CA LEU A 388 5.64 14.70 13.50
C LEU A 388 4.97 16.08 13.40
N ASN A 389 5.71 17.13 13.06
CA ASN A 389 5.16 18.46 12.80
C ASN A 389 4.22 18.46 11.59
N ASP A 390 4.59 17.77 10.51
CA ASP A 390 3.76 17.65 9.31
C ASP A 390 2.48 16.86 9.61
N LEU A 391 2.59 15.74 10.32
CA LEU A 391 1.44 14.92 10.72
C LEU A 391 0.49 15.68 11.66
N ARG A 392 1.03 16.39 12.65
CA ARG A 392 0.25 17.27 13.54
C ARG A 392 -0.46 18.36 12.75
N SER A 393 0.23 19.00 11.82
CA SER A 393 -0.33 20.08 10.98
C SER A 393 -1.46 19.55 10.09
N LYS A 394 -1.28 18.35 9.53
CA LYS A 394 -2.34 17.64 8.80
C LYS A 394 -3.57 17.45 9.68
N PHE A 395 -3.43 16.89 10.88
CA PHE A 395 -4.56 16.65 11.77
C PHE A 395 -5.27 17.94 12.22
N LEU A 396 -4.53 19.03 12.43
CA LEU A 396 -5.10 20.34 12.75
C LEU A 396 -5.91 20.95 11.60
N ILE A 397 -5.43 20.81 10.35
CA ILE A 397 -6.16 21.24 9.16
C ILE A 397 -7.44 20.42 9.03
N GLU A 398 -7.35 19.10 9.13
CA GLU A 398 -8.51 18.21 9.06
C GLU A 398 -9.54 18.54 10.17
N ASN A 399 -9.10 18.80 11.42
CA ASN A 399 -9.99 19.23 12.50
C ASN A 399 -10.69 20.55 12.22
N SER A 400 -9.97 21.50 11.62
CA SER A 400 -10.54 22.79 11.25
C SER A 400 -11.61 22.63 10.17
N VAL A 401 -11.38 21.78 9.18
CA VAL A 401 -12.38 21.45 8.16
C VAL A 401 -13.60 20.77 8.79
N LEU A 402 -13.42 19.80 9.70
CA LEU A 402 -14.53 19.17 10.42
C LEU A 402 -15.36 20.19 11.22
N LYS A 403 -14.70 21.07 11.97
CA LYS A 403 -15.39 22.12 12.75
C LYS A 403 -16.21 23.06 11.88
N MET A 404 -15.79 23.35 10.65
CA MET A 404 -16.57 24.17 9.71
C MET A 404 -17.83 23.46 9.20
N GLU A 405 -17.82 22.14 9.10
CA GLU A 405 -19.02 21.39 8.70
C GLU A 405 -20.04 21.37 9.86
N TYR A 406 -19.56 21.32 11.10
CA TYR A 406 -20.41 21.34 12.30
C TYR A 406 -20.75 22.76 12.83
N ALA A 407 -20.12 23.81 12.31
CA ALA A 407 -20.35 25.20 12.73
C ALA A 407 -20.60 26.13 11.54
N ASP A 408 -21.50 27.11 11.67
CA ASP A 408 -21.80 28.12 10.62
C ASP A 408 -20.61 29.04 10.25
N SER A 409 -19.41 28.83 10.81
CA SER A 409 -18.22 29.65 10.55
C SER A 409 -17.42 29.10 9.37
N ARG A 410 -17.22 29.93 8.34
CA ARG A 410 -16.47 29.59 7.12
C ARG A 410 -15.00 30.05 7.12
N VAL A 411 -14.44 30.42 8.28
CA VAL A 411 -13.08 30.97 8.36
C VAL A 411 -12.14 29.98 9.01
N VAL A 412 -11.13 29.52 8.26
CA VAL A 412 -9.97 28.80 8.80
C VAL A 412 -8.79 29.75 8.86
N ASP A 413 -8.33 30.05 10.07
CA ASP A 413 -7.08 30.77 10.26
C ASP A 413 -5.91 29.78 10.20
N LEU A 414 -5.26 29.71 9.03
CA LEU A 414 -4.03 28.94 8.83
C LEU A 414 -2.75 29.78 9.08
N SER A 415 -2.87 31.04 9.54
CA SER A 415 -1.74 31.95 9.75
C SER A 415 -0.82 31.51 10.90
N GLN A 416 -1.32 30.68 11.81
CA GLN A 416 -0.56 30.07 12.90
C GLN A 416 0.37 28.93 12.44
N LYS A 417 0.54 28.72 11.12
CA LYS A 417 1.63 27.91 10.57
C LYS A 417 2.97 28.59 10.86
N VAL A 418 3.47 28.47 12.09
CA VAL A 418 4.90 28.67 12.37
C VAL A 418 5.64 27.54 11.68
N VAL A 419 6.00 27.77 10.42
CA VAL A 419 7.02 27.00 9.71
C VAL A 419 8.35 27.43 10.33
N GLY A 420 8.84 26.64 11.29
CA GLY A 420 10.23 26.62 11.78
C GLY A 420 10.86 27.96 12.11
N GLU A 421 10.82 28.35 13.39
CA GLU A 421 11.92 28.97 14.14
C GLU A 421 11.38 29.30 15.53
N GLU A 422 11.48 28.35 16.47
CA GLU A 422 11.64 28.76 17.86
C GLU A 422 13.01 29.42 17.93
N SER A 423 13.00 30.74 18.05
CA SER A 423 14.17 31.54 18.34
C SER A 423 14.74 31.06 19.68
N LEU A 424 15.87 30.38 19.63
CA LEU A 424 16.80 30.30 20.73
C LEU A 424 17.45 31.68 20.88
N GLU A 425 16.93 32.48 21.81
CA GLU A 425 17.72 33.41 22.65
C GLU A 425 17.13 33.45 24.07
#